data_AF-A0A3D3J2D3-F1
#
_entry.id   AF-A0A3D3J2D3-F1
#
_cell.length_a   1.000
_cell.length_b   1.000
_cell.length_c   1.000
_cell.angle_alpha   90.00
_cell.angle_beta   90.00
_cell.angle_gamma   90.00
#
_symmetry.space_group_name_H-M   'P 1'
#
loop_
_entity.id
_entity.type
_entity.pdbx_description
1 polymer ?
#
loop_
_entity_poly.entity_id
_entity_poly.type
_entity_poly.pdbx_seq_one_letter_code
_entity_poly.pdbx_strand_id
1 'polypeptide(L)'
;MNKLTDFVRKYLLYVILGGAFLVLVIFLIIFMATHKGGSKDDGVDTSTFPTSSVEVPKDKYEENKYPNVTALMESYYKAVMDGDADAAAAKCDVLPDQERYRIEEMAKYYQSFSDFNVYTKKGYQEDSYVVLVTFDITFTGVSTPAPSLESTYVCTNESGSLYINKSELSDDEQAYFLEMSSQSDVEELTSKISAEYNKAIESDPQLEAKLKEIETDVNEAVKAKLTEQQQQKQQEEADAEAEAKKAEQAANAQTVKATDVVNIRASASTDSDSLGKAQIGDTYKRLEEMENGWSKIDYNGTEAYIKSDYLEVVDDGSS
;
A
#
# COMPACT_ATOMS: atom_id res chain seq x y z
N MET A 1 -16.24 -1.28 -23.20
CA MET A 1 -15.14 -1.42 -22.23
C MET A 1 -14.26 -2.54 -22.73
N ASN A 2 -13.05 -2.18 -23.15
CA ASN A 2 -12.13 -3.11 -23.80
C ASN A 2 -11.54 -4.01 -22.71
N LYS A 3 -11.89 -5.29 -22.75
CA LYS A 3 -11.38 -6.31 -21.82
C LYS A 3 -9.85 -6.41 -21.82
N LEU A 4 -9.21 -6.02 -22.93
CA LEU A 4 -7.76 -5.97 -23.07
C LEU A 4 -7.13 -4.82 -22.29
N THR A 5 -7.72 -3.61 -22.28
CA THR A 5 -7.27 -2.50 -21.42
C THR A 5 -7.48 -2.82 -19.95
N ASP A 6 -8.59 -3.46 -19.56
CA ASP A 6 -8.78 -3.90 -18.18
C ASP A 6 -7.76 -5.00 -17.79
N PHE A 7 -7.39 -5.88 -18.73
CA PHE A 7 -6.39 -6.92 -18.53
C PHE A 7 -4.98 -6.35 -18.43
N VAL A 8 -4.58 -5.47 -19.36
CA VAL A 8 -3.29 -4.77 -19.31
C VAL A 8 -3.22 -3.90 -18.05
N ARG A 9 -4.24 -3.08 -17.75
CA ARG A 9 -4.28 -2.27 -16.53
C ARG A 9 -4.21 -3.12 -15.25
N LYS A 10 -4.84 -4.30 -15.24
CA LYS A 10 -4.69 -5.28 -14.16
C LYS A 10 -3.23 -5.76 -14.11
N TYR A 11 -2.73 -6.43 -15.13
CA TYR A 11 -1.44 -7.11 -15.05
C TYR A 11 -0.20 -6.20 -15.10
N LEU A 12 -0.29 -4.99 -15.64
CA LEU A 12 0.79 -3.99 -15.71
C LEU A 12 0.96 -3.27 -14.36
N LEU A 13 -0.11 -3.10 -13.56
CA LEU A 13 -0.02 -2.73 -12.14
C LEU A 13 0.39 -3.89 -11.21
N TYR A 14 -0.02 -5.13 -11.52
CA TYR A 14 0.30 -6.30 -10.69
C TYR A 14 1.74 -6.82 -10.87
N VAL A 15 2.60 -6.20 -11.70
CA VAL A 15 4.04 -6.57 -11.81
C VAL A 15 4.83 -6.23 -10.54
N ILE A 16 4.28 -5.41 -9.64
CA ILE A 16 4.88 -5.15 -8.31
C ILE A 16 4.53 -6.28 -7.30
N LEU A 17 3.71 -7.28 -7.69
CA LEU A 17 3.07 -8.22 -6.76
C LEU A 17 3.64 -9.65 -6.65
N GLY A 18 4.83 -9.96 -7.16
CA GLY A 18 5.55 -11.19 -6.76
C GLY A 18 7.05 -11.05 -6.98
N GLY A 19 7.86 -11.40 -5.98
CA GLY A 19 9.33 -11.34 -6.00
C GLY A 19 10.03 -12.27 -6.99
N ALA A 20 9.42 -12.53 -8.15
CA ALA A 20 10.00 -13.26 -9.26
C ALA A 20 9.18 -13.02 -10.55
N PHE A 21 8.90 -11.80 -11.01
CA PHE A 21 8.20 -11.68 -12.30
C PHE A 21 8.27 -10.30 -12.99
N LEU A 22 9.14 -10.16 -13.99
CA LEU A 22 8.87 -9.30 -15.17
C LEU A 22 8.58 -10.10 -16.44
N VAL A 23 8.58 -11.42 -16.37
CA VAL A 23 8.40 -12.25 -17.57
C VAL A 23 6.93 -12.42 -17.96
N LEU A 24 5.94 -12.47 -17.07
CA LEU A 24 4.57 -12.93 -17.39
C LEU A 24 3.83 -11.97 -18.31
N VAL A 25 3.98 -10.65 -18.15
CA VAL A 25 3.27 -9.68 -18.98
C VAL A 25 3.89 -9.61 -20.38
N ILE A 26 5.22 -9.53 -20.47
CA ILE A 26 5.95 -9.53 -21.75
C ILE A 26 5.82 -10.90 -22.45
N PHE A 27 5.95 -12.03 -21.73
CA PHE A 27 5.69 -13.37 -22.29
C PHE A 27 4.24 -13.55 -22.67
N LEU A 28 3.24 -13.01 -21.96
CA LEU A 28 1.83 -13.14 -22.38
C LEU A 28 1.55 -12.33 -23.66
N ILE A 29 2.13 -11.14 -23.79
CA ILE A 29 2.04 -10.33 -25.02
C ILE A 29 2.75 -11.06 -26.18
N ILE A 30 3.95 -11.61 -25.96
CA ILE A 30 4.69 -12.41 -26.96
C ILE A 30 3.98 -13.73 -27.27
N PHE A 31 3.40 -14.41 -26.27
CA PHE A 31 2.65 -15.66 -26.43
C PHE A 31 1.37 -15.42 -27.24
N MET A 32 0.66 -14.31 -27.00
CA MET A 32 -0.46 -13.88 -27.83
C MET A 32 -0.03 -13.49 -29.25
N ALA A 33 1.14 -12.86 -29.44
CA ALA A 33 1.66 -12.48 -30.76
C ALA A 33 2.20 -13.67 -31.59
N THR A 34 2.76 -14.69 -30.93
CA THR A 34 3.39 -15.86 -31.58
C THR A 34 2.42 -17.02 -31.83
N HIS A 35 1.30 -17.13 -31.11
CA HIS A 35 0.30 -18.18 -31.32
C HIS A 35 -0.74 -17.84 -32.41
N LYS A 36 -0.27 -17.40 -33.60
CA LYS A 36 -1.11 -17.20 -34.80
C LYS A 36 -1.40 -18.52 -35.54
N GLY A 37 -1.71 -19.59 -34.81
CA GLY A 37 -2.03 -20.88 -35.42
C GLY A 37 -2.50 -21.93 -34.43
N GLY A 38 -3.83 -22.06 -34.26
CA GLY A 38 -4.41 -23.25 -33.62
C GLY A 38 -5.59 -23.01 -32.69
N SER A 39 -6.69 -22.46 -33.22
CA SER A 39 -8.09 -22.63 -32.82
C SER A 39 -8.41 -23.15 -31.39
N LYS A 40 -8.71 -22.23 -30.46
CA LYS A 40 -10.06 -22.05 -29.89
C LYS A 40 -10.27 -20.55 -29.67
N ASP A 41 -11.43 -20.09 -30.13
CA ASP A 41 -11.85 -18.70 -30.23
C ASP A 41 -12.20 -18.13 -28.85
N ASP A 42 -11.20 -17.52 -28.19
CA ASP A 42 -11.40 -16.59 -27.06
C ASP A 42 -11.08 -15.15 -27.48
N GLY A 43 -11.45 -14.79 -28.73
CA GLY A 43 -11.32 -13.49 -29.39
C GLY A 43 -10.72 -12.33 -28.56
N VAL A 44 -9.39 -12.31 -28.44
CA VAL A 44 -8.64 -11.06 -28.27
C VAL A 44 -8.26 -10.62 -29.68
N ASP A 45 -9.03 -9.67 -30.21
CA ASP A 45 -8.75 -9.05 -31.49
C ASP A 45 -7.48 -8.19 -31.36
N THR A 46 -6.36 -8.72 -31.83
CA THR A 46 -5.05 -8.05 -31.84
C THR A 46 -4.99 -6.86 -32.80
N SER A 47 -6.08 -6.49 -33.50
CA SER A 47 -6.10 -5.36 -34.42
C SER A 47 -6.33 -3.99 -33.77
N THR A 48 -6.43 -3.90 -32.44
CA THR A 48 -6.55 -2.61 -31.72
C THR A 48 -5.69 -2.59 -30.46
N PHE A 49 -4.37 -2.72 -30.63
CA PHE A 49 -3.47 -2.26 -29.56
C PHE A 49 -3.66 -0.74 -29.40
N PRO A 50 -3.84 -0.25 -28.16
CA PRO A 50 -3.88 1.18 -27.93
C PRO A 50 -2.55 1.77 -28.43
N THR A 51 -2.65 2.76 -29.31
CA THR A 51 -1.48 3.47 -29.85
C THR A 51 -1.28 4.71 -28.98
N SER A 52 -0.04 4.94 -28.56
CA SER A 52 0.32 6.15 -27.83
C SER A 52 0.01 7.39 -28.67
N SER A 53 -0.46 8.47 -28.03
CA SER A 53 -0.61 9.76 -28.70
C SER A 53 0.73 10.47 -28.96
N VAL A 54 1.79 10.05 -28.24
CA VAL A 54 3.17 10.53 -28.39
C VAL A 54 4.00 9.51 -29.17
N GLU A 55 4.89 9.98 -30.04
CA GLU A 55 5.80 9.10 -30.79
C GLU A 55 6.74 8.35 -29.84
N VAL A 56 6.75 7.02 -29.94
CA VAL A 56 7.65 6.16 -29.16
C VAL A 56 9.03 6.14 -29.84
N PRO A 57 10.11 6.49 -29.11
CA PRO A 57 11.48 6.41 -29.62
C PRO A 57 11.81 5.01 -30.17
N LYS A 58 12.38 4.96 -31.37
CA LYS A 58 12.77 3.71 -32.06
C LYS A 58 14.24 3.36 -31.93
N ASP A 59 15.04 4.30 -31.38
CA ASP A 59 16.43 4.04 -31.08
C ASP A 59 16.56 2.94 -30.03
N LYS A 60 17.72 2.27 -29.97
CA LYS A 60 17.95 1.23 -28.97
C LYS A 60 18.08 1.83 -27.57
N TYR A 61 17.74 1.04 -26.56
CA TYR A 61 18.03 1.34 -25.16
C TYR A 61 19.53 1.62 -24.97
N GLU A 62 19.84 2.66 -24.22
CA GLU A 62 21.22 3.10 -24.00
C GLU A 62 21.67 2.67 -22.60
N GLU A 63 22.70 1.82 -22.55
CA GLU A 63 23.24 1.27 -21.31
C GLU A 63 24.08 2.31 -20.56
N ASN A 64 23.74 2.54 -19.29
CA ASN A 64 24.45 3.39 -18.33
C ASN A 64 24.76 4.81 -18.86
N LYS A 65 23.92 5.32 -19.78
CA LYS A 65 24.19 6.59 -20.46
C LYS A 65 23.92 7.82 -19.61
N TYR A 66 22.93 7.78 -18.72
CA TYR A 66 22.49 8.93 -17.92
C TYR A 66 22.88 8.72 -16.45
N PRO A 67 24.03 9.27 -15.99
CA PRO A 67 24.57 8.96 -14.67
C PRO A 67 23.63 9.31 -13.50
N ASN A 68 22.79 10.33 -13.66
CA ASN A 68 21.77 10.71 -12.68
C ASN A 68 20.64 9.68 -12.57
N VAL A 69 20.22 9.07 -13.69
CA VAL A 69 19.25 7.97 -13.69
C VAL A 69 19.89 6.72 -13.10
N THR A 70 21.13 6.39 -13.49
CA THR A 70 21.87 5.27 -12.92
C THR A 70 22.02 5.40 -11.41
N ALA A 71 22.45 6.56 -10.91
CA ALA A 71 22.60 6.81 -9.46
C ALA A 71 21.27 6.73 -8.70
N LEU A 72 20.15 7.16 -9.31
CA LEU A 72 18.83 6.99 -8.72
C LEU A 72 18.47 5.52 -8.57
N MET A 73 18.64 4.72 -9.63
CA MET A 73 18.34 3.28 -9.61
C MET A 73 19.22 2.55 -8.61
N GLU A 74 20.54 2.76 -8.63
CA GLU A 74 21.46 2.14 -7.66
C GLU A 74 21.07 2.46 -6.21
N SER A 75 20.73 3.72 -5.94
CA SER A 75 20.29 4.14 -4.60
C SER A 75 18.97 3.50 -4.19
N TYR A 76 18.01 3.37 -5.09
CA TYR A 76 16.71 2.75 -4.83
C TYR A 76 16.87 1.26 -4.56
N TYR A 77 17.53 0.51 -5.46
CA TYR A 77 17.71 -0.92 -5.30
C TYR A 77 18.59 -1.26 -4.10
N LYS A 78 19.58 -0.41 -3.76
CA LYS A 78 20.31 -0.57 -2.50
C LYS A 78 19.37 -0.49 -1.28
N ALA A 79 18.49 0.51 -1.23
CA ALA A 79 17.53 0.63 -0.13
C ALA A 79 16.56 -0.56 -0.07
N VAL A 80 16.08 -1.03 -1.23
CA VAL A 80 15.25 -2.25 -1.33
C VAL A 80 15.98 -3.47 -0.79
N MET A 81 17.25 -3.66 -1.16
CA MET A 81 18.07 -4.80 -0.74
C MET A 81 18.41 -4.74 0.76
N ASP A 82 18.59 -3.54 1.31
CA ASP A 82 18.87 -3.30 2.73
C ASP A 82 17.58 -3.39 3.60
N GLY A 83 16.40 -3.52 2.99
CA GLY A 83 15.11 -3.51 3.70
C GLY A 83 14.69 -2.13 4.22
N ASP A 84 15.33 -1.06 3.75
CA ASP A 84 15.05 0.31 4.14
C ASP A 84 13.92 0.89 3.29
N ALA A 85 12.70 0.57 3.69
CA ALA A 85 11.48 0.98 2.99
C ALA A 85 11.31 2.52 2.95
N ASP A 86 11.82 3.26 3.93
CA ASP A 86 11.74 4.72 3.96
C ASP A 86 12.75 5.36 3.00
N ALA A 87 13.98 4.85 2.95
CA ALA A 87 14.95 5.30 1.96
C ALA A 87 14.51 4.96 0.53
N ALA A 88 13.88 3.79 0.32
CA ALA A 88 13.29 3.44 -0.96
C ALA A 88 12.13 4.39 -1.32
N ALA A 89 11.23 4.67 -0.37
CA ALA A 89 10.10 5.57 -0.57
C ALA A 89 10.53 7.00 -0.92
N ALA A 90 11.64 7.49 -0.34
CA ALA A 90 12.19 8.80 -0.64
C ALA A 90 12.68 8.95 -2.10
N LYS A 91 12.76 7.85 -2.86
CA LYS A 91 13.10 7.83 -4.28
C LYS A 91 11.89 7.67 -5.19
N CYS A 92 10.70 7.46 -4.63
CA CYS A 92 9.45 7.29 -5.35
C CYS A 92 8.52 8.48 -5.13
N ASP A 93 7.51 8.65 -5.97
CA ASP A 93 6.35 9.52 -5.69
C ASP A 93 5.42 8.93 -4.63
N VAL A 94 5.18 7.62 -4.72
CA VAL A 94 4.38 6.85 -3.77
C VAL A 94 5.03 5.49 -3.54
N LEU A 95 4.94 4.99 -2.31
CA LEU A 95 5.31 3.62 -1.98
C LEU A 95 4.27 3.04 -1.02
N PRO A 96 3.32 2.23 -1.53
CA PRO A 96 2.24 1.66 -0.71
C PRO A 96 2.77 0.77 0.42
N ASP A 97 2.02 0.68 1.52
CA ASP A 97 2.39 -0.12 2.69
C ASP A 97 2.69 -1.59 2.36
N GLN A 98 1.94 -2.16 1.40
CA GLN A 98 2.19 -3.52 0.93
C GLN A 98 3.61 -3.68 0.34
N GLU A 99 4.07 -2.72 -0.47
CA GLU A 99 5.41 -2.76 -1.08
C GLU A 99 6.49 -2.49 -0.02
N ARG A 100 6.22 -1.59 0.93
CA ARG A 100 7.09 -1.34 2.09
C ARG A 100 7.31 -2.60 2.92
N TYR A 101 6.22 -3.26 3.32
CA TYR A 101 6.29 -4.53 4.04
C TYR A 101 7.01 -5.60 3.24
N ARG A 102 6.80 -5.65 1.92
CA ARG A 102 7.53 -6.60 1.08
C ARG A 102 9.03 -6.30 1.03
N ILE A 103 9.44 -5.05 0.93
CA ILE A 103 10.87 -4.65 0.97
C ILE A 103 11.51 -5.17 2.26
N GLU A 104 10.88 -4.92 3.40
CA GLU A 104 11.35 -5.39 4.72
C GLU A 104 11.44 -6.92 4.80
N GLU A 105 10.45 -7.64 4.26
CA GLU A 105 10.41 -9.10 4.32
C GLU A 105 11.39 -9.75 3.34
N MET A 106 11.51 -9.23 2.11
CA MET A 106 12.45 -9.73 1.10
C MET A 106 13.90 -9.56 1.54
N ALA A 107 14.23 -8.46 2.23
CA ALA A 107 15.59 -8.17 2.70
C ALA A 107 16.19 -9.27 3.59
N LYS A 108 15.35 -10.07 4.26
CA LYS A 108 15.78 -11.21 5.09
C LYS A 108 16.42 -12.33 4.26
N TYR A 109 16.13 -12.37 2.96
CA TYR A 109 16.55 -13.43 2.05
C TYR A 109 17.69 -13.02 1.14
N TYR A 110 18.03 -11.74 1.06
CA TYR A 110 19.10 -11.25 0.20
C TYR A 110 20.48 -11.46 0.82
N GLN A 111 21.43 -11.94 0.01
CA GLN A 111 22.85 -11.98 0.37
C GLN A 111 23.62 -10.84 -0.32
N SER A 112 23.44 -10.67 -1.62
CA SER A 112 24.09 -9.63 -2.41
C SER A 112 23.37 -9.41 -3.74
N PHE A 113 23.65 -8.30 -4.39
CA PHE A 113 23.38 -8.11 -5.82
C PHE A 113 24.66 -7.73 -6.55
N SER A 114 24.75 -8.08 -7.83
CA SER A 114 25.87 -7.73 -8.72
C SER A 114 25.37 -7.42 -10.13
N ASP A 115 26.30 -7.05 -11.02
CA ASP A 115 26.04 -6.90 -12.46
C ASP A 115 24.90 -5.93 -12.79
N PHE A 116 24.83 -4.85 -12.00
CA PHE A 116 23.80 -3.82 -12.07
C PHE A 116 23.99 -2.95 -13.31
N ASN A 117 23.02 -2.99 -14.24
CA ASN A 117 23.03 -2.20 -15.45
C ASN A 117 21.68 -1.48 -15.63
N VAL A 118 21.75 -0.23 -16.05
CA VAL A 118 20.59 0.63 -16.25
C VAL A 118 20.49 0.99 -17.72
N TYR A 119 19.41 0.59 -18.36
CA TYR A 119 19.11 0.86 -19.75
C TYR A 119 18.01 1.91 -19.82
N THR A 120 18.25 2.99 -20.56
CA THR A 120 17.32 4.12 -20.59
C THR A 120 16.83 4.44 -22.00
N LYS A 121 15.54 4.80 -22.10
CA LYS A 121 14.94 5.53 -23.23
C LYS A 121 14.17 6.73 -22.70
N LYS A 122 13.92 7.71 -23.57
CA LYS A 122 13.03 8.82 -23.24
C LYS A 122 11.61 8.31 -22.96
N GLY A 123 10.99 8.91 -21.96
CA GLY A 123 9.65 8.59 -21.51
C GLY A 123 8.56 9.37 -22.24
N TYR A 124 7.32 9.14 -21.83
CA TYR A 124 6.14 9.78 -22.40
C TYR A 124 6.10 11.30 -22.13
N GLN A 125 6.49 11.70 -20.93
CA GLN A 125 6.57 13.11 -20.52
C GLN A 125 7.93 13.70 -20.89
N GLU A 126 7.98 15.03 -21.00
CA GLU A 126 9.25 15.74 -21.10
C GLU A 126 10.10 15.46 -19.84
N ASP A 127 11.41 15.28 -20.03
CA ASP A 127 12.36 14.93 -18.97
C ASP A 127 11.99 13.70 -18.12
N SER A 128 11.26 12.75 -18.69
CA SER A 128 11.05 11.42 -18.12
C SER A 128 11.75 10.32 -18.92
N TYR A 129 11.83 9.14 -18.33
CA TYR A 129 12.59 8.01 -18.86
C TYR A 129 11.87 6.69 -18.60
N VAL A 130 11.76 5.85 -19.62
CA VAL A 130 11.51 4.41 -19.41
C VAL A 130 12.85 3.77 -19.12
N VAL A 131 12.93 3.04 -18.02
CA VAL A 131 14.17 2.48 -17.51
C VAL A 131 14.01 0.98 -17.35
N LEU A 132 14.92 0.22 -17.95
CA LEU A 132 15.11 -1.20 -17.65
C LEU A 132 16.34 -1.34 -16.75
N VAL A 133 16.25 -2.18 -15.73
CA VAL A 133 17.33 -2.44 -14.80
C VAL A 133 17.59 -3.94 -14.79
N THR A 134 18.83 -4.36 -15.02
CA THR A 134 19.24 -5.75 -14.86
C THR A 134 20.24 -5.88 -13.74
N PHE A 135 20.17 -6.97 -12.99
CA PHE A 135 21.12 -7.30 -11.93
C PHE A 135 20.98 -8.77 -11.56
N ASP A 136 22.02 -9.33 -10.95
CA ASP A 136 22.01 -10.68 -10.42
C ASP A 136 21.76 -10.63 -8.92
N ILE A 137 20.79 -11.39 -8.41
CA ILE A 137 20.52 -11.52 -6.97
C ILE A 137 21.10 -12.82 -6.46
N THR A 138 21.87 -12.77 -5.38
CA THR A 138 22.24 -13.96 -4.62
C THR A 138 21.42 -14.01 -3.32
N PHE A 139 20.79 -15.14 -3.06
CA PHE A 139 19.96 -15.35 -1.87
C PHE A 139 20.74 -16.04 -0.75
N THR A 140 20.38 -15.77 0.50
CA THR A 140 20.99 -16.43 1.65
C THR A 140 20.83 -17.94 1.57
N GLY A 141 21.95 -18.67 1.69
CA GLY A 141 21.97 -20.14 1.60
C GLY A 141 22.00 -20.71 0.19
N VAL A 142 22.01 -19.89 -0.87
CA VAL A 142 22.11 -20.32 -2.27
C VAL A 142 23.25 -19.58 -2.96
N SER A 143 24.18 -20.30 -3.59
CA SER A 143 25.34 -19.69 -4.26
C SER A 143 25.09 -19.28 -5.71
N THR A 144 24.08 -19.88 -6.35
CA THR A 144 23.75 -19.60 -7.75
C THR A 144 23.01 -18.26 -7.84
N PRO A 145 23.54 -17.25 -8.54
CA PRO A 145 22.84 -15.99 -8.72
C PRO A 145 21.58 -16.17 -9.58
N ALA A 146 20.56 -15.37 -9.31
CA ALA A 146 19.33 -15.27 -10.08
C ALA A 146 19.36 -13.98 -10.94
N PRO A 147 19.59 -14.10 -12.26
CA PRO A 147 19.49 -12.99 -13.19
C PRO A 147 18.09 -12.37 -13.17
N SER A 148 18.04 -11.05 -13.04
CA SER A 148 16.81 -10.29 -12.88
C SER A 148 16.75 -9.16 -13.90
N LEU A 149 15.53 -8.85 -14.36
CA LEU A 149 15.22 -7.73 -15.23
C LEU A 149 13.96 -7.06 -14.68
N GLU A 150 14.05 -5.76 -14.42
CA GLU A 150 12.96 -4.91 -13.97
C GLU A 150 12.76 -3.73 -14.93
N SER A 151 11.54 -3.21 -15.00
CA SER A 151 11.17 -2.04 -15.81
C SER A 151 10.46 -1.05 -14.91
N THR A 152 10.81 0.21 -15.05
CA THR A 152 10.23 1.29 -14.26
C THR A 152 10.15 2.58 -15.05
N TYR A 153 9.43 3.56 -14.50
CA TYR A 153 9.29 4.89 -15.06
C TYR A 153 9.93 5.91 -14.14
N VAL A 154 10.84 6.72 -14.68
CA VAL A 154 11.50 7.79 -13.94
C VAL A 154 11.01 9.13 -14.47
N CYS A 155 10.50 9.96 -13.57
CA CYS A 155 10.03 11.30 -13.86
C CYS A 155 10.93 12.35 -13.20
N THR A 156 10.82 13.59 -13.65
CA THR A 156 11.45 14.75 -13.03
C THR A 156 10.38 15.60 -12.36
N ASN A 157 10.57 15.95 -11.08
CA ASN A 157 9.64 16.81 -10.36
C ASN A 157 9.88 18.30 -10.68
N GLU A 158 9.02 19.19 -10.17
CA GLU A 158 9.13 20.65 -10.40
C GLU A 158 10.47 21.26 -9.95
N SER A 159 11.19 20.61 -9.03
CA SER A 159 12.51 21.05 -8.57
C SER A 159 13.67 20.59 -9.47
N GLY A 160 13.38 19.79 -10.51
CA GLY A 160 14.39 19.16 -11.36
C GLY A 160 14.98 17.87 -10.78
N SER A 161 14.43 17.35 -9.68
CA SER A 161 14.90 16.11 -9.07
C SER A 161 14.21 14.89 -9.68
N LEU A 162 14.98 13.85 -9.98
CA LEU A 162 14.45 12.58 -10.50
C LEU A 162 13.78 11.75 -9.38
N TYR A 163 12.70 11.06 -9.73
CA TYR A 163 12.03 10.09 -8.86
C TYR A 163 11.44 8.95 -9.70
N ILE A 164 11.22 7.80 -9.06
CA ILE A 164 10.55 6.64 -9.63
C ILE A 164 9.04 6.84 -9.51
N ASN A 165 8.33 6.85 -10.63
CA ASN A 165 6.89 6.92 -10.67
C ASN A 165 6.30 5.51 -10.44
N LYS A 166 5.63 5.36 -9.31
CA LYS A 166 4.89 4.15 -8.88
C LYS A 166 3.38 4.40 -8.84
N SER A 167 2.94 5.60 -9.21
CA SER A 167 1.52 5.96 -9.29
C SER A 167 0.83 5.28 -10.48
N GLU A 168 -0.50 5.29 -10.46
CA GLU A 168 -1.28 4.83 -11.61
C GLU A 168 -1.00 5.73 -12.83
N LEU A 169 -0.57 5.10 -13.92
CA LEU A 169 -0.34 5.75 -15.20
C LEU A 169 -1.68 6.04 -15.90
N SER A 170 -1.75 7.15 -16.64
CA SER A 170 -2.88 7.40 -17.54
C SER A 170 -2.99 6.34 -18.65
N ASP A 171 -4.17 6.21 -19.27
CA ASP A 171 -4.38 5.23 -20.36
C ASP A 171 -3.39 5.41 -21.53
N ASP A 172 -3.00 6.65 -21.80
CA ASP A 172 -2.07 7.00 -22.89
C ASP A 172 -0.62 6.72 -22.52
N GLU A 173 -0.23 7.00 -21.27
CA GLU A 173 1.07 6.57 -20.73
C GLU A 173 1.16 5.04 -20.78
N GLN A 174 0.13 4.31 -20.36
CA GLN A 174 0.10 2.84 -20.45
C GLN A 174 0.28 2.34 -21.89
N ALA A 175 -0.37 2.99 -22.86
CA ALA A 175 -0.19 2.66 -24.29
C ALA A 175 1.25 2.89 -24.75
N TYR A 176 1.88 3.99 -24.32
CA TYR A 176 3.29 4.29 -24.59
C TYR A 176 4.22 3.21 -24.03
N PHE A 177 4.04 2.79 -22.77
CA PHE A 177 4.85 1.71 -22.19
C PHE A 177 4.63 0.38 -22.89
N LEU A 178 3.39 0.07 -23.28
CA LEU A 178 3.07 -1.17 -23.99
C LEU A 178 3.80 -1.22 -25.35
N GLU A 179 3.73 -0.15 -26.13
CA GLU A 179 4.43 -0.03 -27.41
C GLU A 179 5.96 -0.07 -27.22
N MET A 180 6.49 0.63 -26.21
CA MET A 180 7.91 0.60 -25.86
C MET A 180 8.39 -0.82 -25.48
N SER A 181 7.59 -1.56 -24.71
CA SER A 181 7.91 -2.92 -24.25
C SER A 181 7.87 -3.96 -25.37
N SER A 182 7.19 -3.65 -26.47
CA SER A 182 7.06 -4.53 -27.65
C SER A 182 8.16 -4.31 -28.68
N GLN A 183 9.18 -3.50 -28.36
CA GLN A 183 10.30 -3.25 -29.27
C GLN A 183 11.32 -4.39 -29.24
N SER A 184 11.94 -4.66 -30.39
CA SER A 184 12.84 -5.80 -30.58
C SER A 184 14.05 -5.80 -29.64
N ASP A 185 14.56 -4.63 -29.24
CA ASP A 185 15.68 -4.55 -28.30
C ASP A 185 15.26 -4.93 -26.87
N VAL A 186 14.02 -4.65 -26.47
CA VAL A 186 13.42 -5.12 -25.21
C VAL A 186 13.19 -6.63 -25.26
N GLU A 187 12.68 -7.16 -26.37
CA GLU A 187 12.50 -8.59 -26.58
C GLU A 187 13.84 -9.34 -26.54
N GLU A 188 14.88 -8.81 -27.19
CA GLU A 188 16.24 -9.36 -27.17
C GLU A 188 16.80 -9.43 -25.74
N LEU A 189 16.72 -8.32 -24.98
CA LEU A 189 17.21 -8.26 -23.60
C LEU A 189 16.42 -9.20 -22.68
N THR A 190 15.09 -9.18 -22.77
CA THR A 190 14.20 -10.04 -21.96
C THR A 190 14.46 -11.52 -22.24
N SER A 191 14.63 -11.89 -23.51
CA SER A 191 14.93 -13.27 -23.90
C SER A 191 16.28 -13.74 -23.38
N LYS A 192 17.30 -12.87 -23.43
CA LYS A 192 18.62 -13.16 -22.87
C LYS A 192 18.56 -13.43 -21.38
N ILE A 193 18.01 -12.50 -20.59
CA ILE A 193 17.94 -12.63 -19.12
C ILE A 193 17.07 -13.83 -18.72
N SER A 194 15.95 -14.07 -19.43
CA SER A 194 15.10 -15.24 -19.16
C SER A 194 15.81 -16.57 -19.42
N ALA A 195 16.63 -16.65 -20.47
CA ALA A 195 17.43 -17.85 -20.74
C ALA A 195 18.51 -18.08 -19.66
N GLU A 196 19.14 -17.01 -19.17
CA GLU A 196 20.13 -17.07 -18.08
C GLU A 196 19.47 -17.48 -16.76
N TYR A 197 18.31 -16.92 -16.43
CA TYR A 197 17.50 -17.30 -15.27
C TYR A 197 17.05 -18.77 -15.32
N ASN A 198 16.46 -19.21 -16.43
CA ASN A 198 16.01 -20.60 -16.57
C ASN A 198 17.18 -21.58 -16.43
N LYS A 199 18.34 -21.24 -17.00
CA LYS A 199 19.56 -22.04 -16.82
C LYS A 199 20.00 -22.09 -15.37
N ALA A 200 19.95 -20.97 -14.64
CA ALA A 200 20.28 -20.93 -13.21
C ALA A 200 19.37 -21.88 -12.40
N ILE A 201 18.06 -21.82 -12.62
CA ILE A 201 17.05 -22.69 -11.99
C ILE A 201 17.28 -24.16 -12.32
N GLU A 202 17.48 -24.50 -13.60
CA GLU A 202 17.72 -25.88 -14.03
C GLU A 202 19.03 -26.45 -13.45
N SER A 203 20.03 -25.60 -13.26
CA SER A 203 21.34 -26.01 -12.72
C SER A 203 21.37 -26.15 -11.21
N ASP A 204 20.46 -25.49 -10.49
CA ASP A 204 20.45 -25.44 -9.02
C ASP A 204 19.03 -25.61 -8.44
N PRO A 205 18.65 -26.84 -8.07
CA PRO A 205 17.38 -27.11 -7.40
C PRO A 205 17.21 -26.38 -6.05
N GLN A 206 18.30 -25.96 -5.39
CA GLN A 206 18.21 -25.19 -4.14
C GLN A 206 17.75 -23.76 -4.42
N LEU A 207 18.16 -23.18 -5.54
CA LEU A 207 17.66 -21.87 -5.98
C LEU A 207 16.15 -21.93 -6.24
N GLU A 208 15.67 -22.94 -6.97
CA GLU A 208 14.24 -23.13 -7.22
C GLU A 208 13.44 -23.29 -5.92
N ALA A 209 13.93 -24.12 -5.00
CA ALA A 209 13.29 -24.33 -3.70
C ALA A 209 13.27 -23.04 -2.87
N LYS A 210 14.39 -22.29 -2.86
CA LYS A 210 14.51 -21.04 -2.11
C LYS A 210 13.55 -19.97 -2.63
N LEU A 211 13.41 -19.83 -3.93
CA LEU A 211 12.48 -18.87 -4.53
C LEU A 211 11.01 -19.19 -4.19
N LYS A 212 10.62 -20.47 -4.18
CA LYS A 212 9.27 -20.91 -3.76
C LYS A 212 9.00 -20.66 -2.27
N GLU A 213 10.00 -20.89 -1.42
CA GLU A 213 9.97 -20.57 0.00
C GLU A 213 9.74 -19.06 0.19
N ILE A 214 10.59 -18.24 -0.44
CA ILE A 214 10.50 -16.76 -0.38
C ILE A 214 9.11 -16.28 -0.81
N GLU A 215 8.60 -16.78 -1.94
CA GLU A 215 7.29 -16.38 -2.44
C GLU A 215 6.18 -16.64 -1.41
N THR A 216 6.22 -17.82 -0.78
CA THR A 216 5.20 -18.23 0.20
C THR A 216 5.33 -17.40 1.47
N ASP A 217 6.51 -17.38 2.09
CA ASP A 217 6.77 -16.73 3.37
C ASP A 217 6.50 -15.22 3.31
N VAL A 218 6.99 -14.55 2.27
CA VAL A 218 6.83 -13.10 2.11
C VAL A 218 5.37 -12.74 1.88
N ASN A 219 4.64 -13.51 1.07
CA ASN A 219 3.22 -13.24 0.83
C ASN A 219 2.38 -13.43 2.10
N GLU A 220 2.66 -14.47 2.89
CA GLU A 220 2.00 -14.70 4.18
C GLU A 220 2.31 -13.59 5.18
N ALA A 221 3.59 -13.20 5.31
CA ALA A 221 4.03 -12.15 6.23
C ALA A 221 3.43 -10.78 5.87
N VAL A 222 3.45 -10.39 4.59
CA VAL A 222 2.86 -9.14 4.12
C VAL A 222 1.35 -9.12 4.37
N LYS A 223 0.65 -10.23 4.11
CA LYS A 223 -0.79 -10.35 4.40
C LYS A 223 -1.09 -10.19 5.88
N ALA A 224 -0.28 -10.80 6.76
CA ALA A 224 -0.43 -10.66 8.20
C ALA A 224 -0.26 -9.19 8.64
N LYS A 225 0.82 -8.52 8.21
CA LYS A 225 1.07 -7.11 8.50
C LYS A 225 -0.06 -6.19 8.03
N LEU A 226 -0.58 -6.40 6.82
CA LEU A 226 -1.71 -5.63 6.30
C LEU A 226 -2.98 -5.85 7.14
N THR A 227 -3.22 -7.07 7.61
CA THR A 227 -4.38 -7.38 8.47
C THR A 227 -4.26 -6.69 9.82
N GLU A 228 -3.08 -6.74 10.44
CA GLU A 228 -2.79 -6.05 11.70
C GLU A 228 -2.96 -4.53 11.57
N GLN A 229 -2.44 -3.94 10.48
CA GLN A 229 -2.57 -2.51 10.21
C GLN A 229 -4.04 -2.10 10.05
N GLN A 230 -4.87 -2.90 9.38
CA GLN A 230 -6.30 -2.63 9.24
C GLN A 230 -7.03 -2.70 10.59
N GLN A 231 -6.69 -3.67 11.45
CA GLN A 231 -7.27 -3.79 12.79
C GLN A 231 -6.87 -2.59 13.67
N GLN A 232 -5.62 -2.13 13.58
CA GLN A 232 -5.15 -0.94 14.29
C GLN A 232 -5.90 0.31 13.86
N LYS A 233 -6.05 0.55 12.55
CA LYS A 233 -6.81 1.69 12.01
C LYS A 233 -8.28 1.68 12.49
N GLN A 234 -8.93 0.51 12.49
CA GLN A 234 -10.29 0.36 12.99
C GLN A 234 -10.40 0.64 14.50
N GLN A 235 -9.42 0.22 15.28
CA GLN A 235 -9.38 0.49 16.71
C GLN A 235 -9.15 1.99 16.99
N GLU A 236 -8.22 2.63 16.27
CA GLU A 236 -7.97 4.08 16.38
C GLU A 236 -9.20 4.92 16.01
N GLU A 237 -9.93 4.54 14.95
CA GLU A 237 -11.19 5.17 14.58
C GLU A 237 -12.27 5.00 15.66
N ALA A 238 -12.38 3.80 16.25
CA ALA A 238 -13.34 3.53 17.32
C ALA A 238 -13.01 4.31 18.60
N ASP A 239 -11.73 4.41 18.96
CA ASP A 239 -11.25 5.18 20.11
C ASP A 239 -11.46 6.68 19.88
N ALA A 240 -11.17 7.20 18.69
CA ALA A 240 -11.45 8.59 18.33
C ALA A 240 -12.95 8.92 18.36
N GLU A 241 -13.82 8.02 17.89
CA GLU A 241 -15.27 8.20 17.98
C GLU A 241 -15.77 8.19 19.44
N ALA A 242 -15.22 7.31 20.28
CA ALA A 242 -15.55 7.26 21.70
C ALA A 242 -15.11 8.54 22.43
N GLU A 243 -13.91 9.04 22.14
CA GLU A 243 -13.42 10.31 22.69
C GLU A 243 -14.26 11.51 22.22
N ALA A 244 -14.64 11.55 20.94
CA ALA A 244 -15.51 12.60 20.40
C ALA A 244 -16.89 12.62 21.11
N LYS A 245 -17.51 11.45 21.30
CA LYS A 245 -18.80 11.33 22.04
C LYS A 245 -18.67 11.81 23.48
N LYS A 246 -17.58 11.45 24.16
CA LYS A 246 -17.33 11.89 25.54
C LYS A 246 -17.12 13.40 25.64
N ALA A 247 -16.40 13.98 24.67
CA ALA A 247 -16.19 15.42 24.58
C ALA A 247 -17.50 16.17 24.31
N GLU A 248 -18.36 15.65 23.43
CA GLU A 248 -19.69 16.22 23.16
C GLU A 248 -20.60 16.17 24.40
N GLN A 249 -20.65 15.04 25.10
CA GLN A 249 -21.41 14.90 26.35
C GLN A 249 -20.92 15.88 27.43
N ALA A 250 -19.61 16.07 27.55
CA ALA A 250 -19.04 17.02 28.48
C ALA A 250 -19.34 18.49 28.09
N ALA A 251 -19.35 18.81 26.79
CA ALA A 251 -19.65 20.15 26.29
C ALA A 251 -21.13 20.53 26.47
N ASN A 252 -22.04 19.56 26.33
CA ASN A 252 -23.48 19.72 26.53
C ASN A 252 -23.92 19.48 27.99
N ALA A 253 -22.99 19.24 28.90
CA ALA A 253 -23.31 18.92 30.28
C ALA A 253 -24.00 20.09 30.99
N GLN A 254 -25.07 19.79 31.73
CA GLN A 254 -25.82 20.77 32.50
C GLN A 254 -25.51 20.62 33.99
N THR A 255 -25.43 21.72 34.72
CA THR A 255 -25.37 21.65 36.18
C THR A 255 -26.77 21.33 36.71
N VAL A 256 -26.89 20.29 37.52
CA VAL A 256 -28.14 19.90 38.19
C VAL A 256 -27.95 19.82 39.70
N LYS A 257 -29.02 20.08 40.45
CA LYS A 257 -29.05 20.08 41.92
C LYS A 257 -30.05 19.04 42.41
N ALA A 258 -29.66 18.24 43.40
CA ALA A 258 -30.53 17.25 44.03
C ALA A 258 -31.60 17.91 44.91
N THR A 259 -32.86 17.49 44.74
CA THR A 259 -34.01 18.02 45.50
C THR A 259 -34.43 17.12 46.67
N ASP A 260 -33.92 15.89 46.73
CA ASP A 260 -34.17 14.90 47.78
C ASP A 260 -32.90 14.06 48.07
N VAL A 261 -32.91 13.30 49.18
CA VAL A 261 -31.89 12.30 49.49
C VAL A 261 -32.11 11.06 48.61
N VAL A 262 -31.30 10.92 47.57
CA VAL A 262 -31.44 9.88 46.54
C VAL A 262 -30.16 9.07 46.36
N ASN A 263 -30.28 7.78 46.04
CA ASN A 263 -29.13 6.91 45.79
C ASN A 263 -28.47 7.28 44.45
N ILE A 264 -27.14 7.39 44.49
CA ILE A 264 -26.27 7.44 43.31
C ILE A 264 -25.90 5.99 42.96
N ARG A 265 -26.08 5.61 41.71
CA ARG A 265 -26.02 4.20 41.29
C ARG A 265 -25.04 3.93 40.16
N ALA A 266 -24.60 2.67 40.10
CA ALA A 266 -23.65 2.19 39.08
C ALA A 266 -24.27 2.03 37.68
N SER A 267 -25.59 1.83 37.58
CA SER A 267 -26.32 1.86 36.31
C SER A 267 -27.71 2.47 36.45
N ALA A 268 -28.38 2.76 35.33
CA ALA A 268 -29.73 3.33 35.26
C ALA A 268 -30.83 2.33 35.69
N SER A 269 -30.71 1.76 36.89
CA SER A 269 -31.64 0.78 37.46
C SER A 269 -31.67 0.86 38.99
N THR A 270 -32.84 0.65 39.58
CA THR A 270 -33.02 0.58 41.04
C THR A 270 -32.41 -0.67 41.67
N ASP A 271 -32.07 -1.66 40.84
CA ASP A 271 -31.50 -2.94 41.29
C ASP A 271 -29.96 -2.94 41.20
N SER A 272 -29.36 -1.89 40.63
CA SER A 272 -27.90 -1.75 40.55
C SER A 272 -27.29 -1.27 41.86
N ASP A 273 -25.99 -1.53 42.02
CA ASP A 273 -25.24 -1.16 43.22
C ASP A 273 -25.33 0.36 43.51
N SER A 274 -25.50 0.68 44.79
CA SER A 274 -25.46 2.07 45.27
C SER A 274 -24.01 2.46 45.49
N LEU A 275 -23.53 3.44 44.71
CA LEU A 275 -22.20 4.04 44.83
C LEU A 275 -22.15 5.11 45.94
N GLY A 276 -23.31 5.66 46.32
CA GLY A 276 -23.45 6.65 47.37
C GLY A 276 -24.87 7.19 47.49
N LYS A 277 -25.04 8.29 48.24
CA LYS A 277 -26.30 9.04 48.36
C LYS A 277 -26.05 10.53 48.16
N ALA A 278 -26.75 11.13 47.21
CA ALA A 278 -26.83 12.57 47.09
C ALA A 278 -27.66 13.13 48.26
N GLN A 279 -27.23 14.25 48.82
CA GLN A 279 -27.99 15.05 49.78
C GLN A 279 -28.72 16.18 49.06
N ILE A 280 -29.78 16.69 49.69
CA ILE A 280 -30.52 17.85 49.19
C ILE A 280 -29.56 19.03 49.03
N GLY A 281 -29.54 19.63 47.84
CA GLY A 281 -28.68 20.76 47.51
C GLY A 281 -27.33 20.39 46.89
N ASP A 282 -26.94 19.11 46.89
CA ASP A 282 -25.73 18.67 46.19
C ASP A 282 -25.86 18.92 44.67
N THR A 283 -24.79 19.40 44.05
CA THR A 283 -24.74 19.71 42.62
C THR A 283 -23.87 18.72 41.86
N TYR A 284 -24.30 18.35 40.66
CA TYR A 284 -23.61 17.42 39.77
C TYR A 284 -23.62 17.95 38.34
N LYS A 285 -22.64 17.55 37.52
CA LYS A 285 -22.72 17.73 36.07
C LYS A 285 -23.54 16.58 35.49
N ARG A 286 -24.70 16.89 34.93
CA ARG A 286 -25.52 15.96 34.14
C ARG A 286 -24.95 15.87 32.74
N LEU A 287 -24.42 14.70 32.40
CA LEU A 287 -23.84 14.38 31.10
C LEU A 287 -24.91 13.97 30.07
N GLU A 288 -25.99 13.36 30.54
CA GLU A 288 -27.08 12.88 29.70
C GLU A 288 -28.37 12.73 30.53
N GLU A 289 -29.51 13.10 29.95
CA GLU A 289 -30.84 12.77 30.49
C GLU A 289 -31.44 11.66 29.63
N MET A 290 -31.65 10.48 30.23
CA MET A 290 -32.11 9.29 29.54
C MET A 290 -33.64 9.20 29.53
N GLU A 291 -34.21 8.69 28.43
CA GLU A 291 -35.67 8.54 28.27
C GLU A 291 -36.32 7.64 29.33
N ASN A 292 -35.55 6.77 29.98
CA ASN A 292 -36.01 5.88 31.06
C ASN A 292 -36.13 6.58 32.44
N GLY A 293 -35.98 7.90 32.48
CA GLY A 293 -36.12 8.74 33.68
C GLY A 293 -34.90 8.70 34.60
N TRP A 294 -33.73 8.36 34.08
CA TRP A 294 -32.45 8.48 34.78
C TRP A 294 -31.60 9.58 34.16
N SER A 295 -30.79 10.24 34.98
CA SER A 295 -29.75 11.15 34.54
C SER A 295 -28.39 10.52 34.79
N LYS A 296 -27.56 10.48 33.75
CA LYS A 296 -26.13 10.16 33.87
C LYS A 296 -25.40 11.40 34.34
N ILE A 297 -24.61 11.28 35.38
CA ILE A 297 -23.86 12.36 36.00
C ILE A 297 -22.37 12.03 36.09
N ASP A 298 -21.53 13.06 36.10
CA ASP A 298 -20.15 12.96 36.56
C ASP A 298 -20.13 12.95 38.10
N TYR A 299 -19.72 11.82 38.67
CA TYR A 299 -19.53 11.62 40.10
C TYR A 299 -18.06 11.32 40.38
N ASN A 300 -17.31 12.36 40.76
CA ASN A 300 -15.87 12.29 41.07
C ASN A 300 -15.02 11.71 39.91
N GLY A 301 -15.32 12.09 38.67
CA GLY A 301 -14.62 11.60 37.47
C GLY A 301 -15.09 10.24 36.98
N THR A 302 -16.12 9.67 37.60
CA THR A 302 -16.74 8.39 37.19
C THR A 302 -18.19 8.62 36.79
N GLU A 303 -18.67 7.92 35.77
CA GLU A 303 -20.08 7.96 35.39
C GLU A 303 -20.94 7.28 36.45
N ALA A 304 -22.00 7.97 36.89
CA ALA A 304 -22.99 7.42 37.81
C ALA A 304 -24.41 7.87 37.43
N TYR A 305 -25.42 7.28 38.06
CA TYR A 305 -26.81 7.45 37.67
C TYR A 305 -27.68 7.87 38.87
N ILE A 306 -28.51 8.90 38.67
CA ILE A 306 -29.52 9.37 39.62
C ILE A 306 -30.87 9.46 38.89
N LYS A 307 -31.99 9.16 39.58
CA LYS A 307 -33.33 9.34 39.00
C LYS A 307 -33.59 10.81 38.67
N SER A 308 -33.98 11.12 37.43
CA SER A 308 -34.16 12.49 36.94
C SER A 308 -35.21 13.28 37.74
N ASP A 309 -36.24 12.60 38.27
CA ASP A 309 -37.30 13.21 39.10
C ASP A 309 -36.78 13.91 40.38
N TYR A 310 -35.56 13.59 40.81
CA TYR A 310 -34.92 14.17 42.00
C TYR A 310 -33.83 15.21 41.65
N LEU A 311 -33.77 15.66 40.41
CA LEU A 311 -32.78 16.63 39.92
C LEU A 311 -33.47 17.85 39.30
N GLU A 312 -32.94 19.03 39.59
CA GLU A 312 -33.37 20.30 39.01
C GLU A 312 -32.19 20.97 38.29
N VAL A 313 -32.38 21.44 37.05
CA VAL A 313 -31.35 22.18 36.32
C VAL A 313 -31.08 23.51 37.00
N VAL A 314 -29.81 23.81 37.23
CA VAL A 314 -29.35 25.10 37.75
C VAL A 314 -28.99 25.97 36.55
N ASP A 315 -29.89 26.90 36.19
CA ASP A 315 -29.54 27.96 35.26
C ASP A 315 -28.63 28.95 35.99
N ASP A 316 -27.34 28.99 35.60
CA ASP A 316 -26.48 30.12 35.92
C ASP A 316 -26.99 31.30 35.09
N GLY A 317 -27.93 32.06 35.65
CA GLY A 317 -28.61 33.16 34.99
C GLY A 317 -27.62 34.16 34.38
N SER A 318 -27.39 34.04 33.07
CA SER A 318 -26.91 35.12 32.24
C SER A 318 -28.12 35.75 31.57
N SER A 319 -28.70 36.76 32.24
CA SER A 319 -29.38 37.86 31.55
C SER A 319 -28.35 38.84 31.00
#